data_AF-A0A1J0LRB1-F1
#
_entry.id   AF-A0A1J0LRB1-F1
#
_cell.length_a   1.000
_cell.length_b   1.000
_cell.length_c   1.000
_cell.angle_alpha   90.00
_cell.angle_beta   90.00
_cell.angle_gamma   90.00
#
_symmetry.space_group_name_H-M   'P 1'
#
loop_
_entity.id
_entity.type
_entity.pdbx_description
1 polymer ?
#
loop_
_entity_poly.entity_id
_entity_poly.type
_entity_poly.pdbx_seq_one_letter_code
_entity_poly.pdbx_strand_id
1 'polypeptide(L)'
;MKLLQLLTLFILLNSCSKQGKIKKNQGSLIKNDTIIYYDLEEISLEGTEVKVLYSNDTINKATINIYGETGQNEIIYIFNNDIINVEEKVYQYEEPINVSSGNKPHLKSYQKYTMNYEGEIENNDDEEIIDVFDVFRSKIPFYLK
;
A
#
# COMPACT_ATOMS: atom_id res chain seq x y z
N MET A 1 -78.40 -43.22 29.36
CA MET A 1 -78.74 -41.77 29.26
C MET A 1 -77.51 -41.05 28.73
N LYS A 2 -77.64 -40.43 27.54
CA LYS A 2 -76.94 -39.23 26.98
C LYS A 2 -75.43 -39.09 27.28
N LEU A 3 -74.49 -38.83 26.36
CA LEU A 3 -74.48 -38.23 25.02
C LEU A 3 -73.03 -38.46 24.52
N LEU A 4 -72.80 -39.29 23.50
CA LEU A 4 -72.40 -38.93 22.13
C LEU A 4 -71.71 -37.56 21.94
N GLN A 5 -70.68 -37.59 21.08
CA GLN A 5 -69.99 -36.52 20.33
C GLN A 5 -68.63 -36.08 20.92
N LEU A 6 -67.52 -36.02 20.19
CA LEU A 6 -67.28 -36.21 18.76
C LEU A 6 -65.78 -36.47 18.55
N LEU A 7 -65.49 -37.52 17.79
CA LEU A 7 -64.26 -37.72 17.04
C LEU A 7 -64.25 -36.68 15.90
N THR A 8 -63.22 -35.84 15.78
CA THR A 8 -62.58 -35.53 14.48
C THR A 8 -61.41 -34.54 14.56
N LEU A 9 -60.29 -35.06 14.09
CA LEU A 9 -59.16 -34.40 13.44
C LEU A 9 -59.63 -33.40 12.36
N PHE A 10 -59.28 -32.12 12.48
CA PHE A 10 -59.18 -31.15 11.37
C PHE A 10 -57.99 -30.23 11.68
N ILE A 11 -56.80 -30.59 11.21
CA ILE A 11 -56.12 -29.99 10.05
C ILE A 11 -55.78 -28.51 10.27
N LEU A 12 -54.51 -28.31 10.63
CA LEU A 12 -53.57 -27.33 10.05
C LEU A 12 -54.20 -26.06 9.48
N LEU A 13 -54.15 -24.97 10.26
CA LEU A 13 -54.24 -23.61 9.74
C LEU A 13 -53.00 -22.81 10.18
N ASN A 14 -52.05 -22.77 9.24
CA ASN A 14 -51.28 -21.61 8.83
C ASN A 14 -50.79 -20.64 9.92
N SER A 15 -49.52 -20.81 10.30
CA SER A 15 -48.64 -19.64 10.37
C SER A 15 -47.34 -19.97 9.65
N CYS A 16 -47.38 -19.77 8.34
CA CYS A 16 -46.20 -19.54 7.52
C CYS A 16 -45.59 -18.22 8.01
N SER A 17 -44.82 -18.26 9.10
CA SER A 17 -43.91 -17.16 9.39
C SER A 17 -42.88 -17.19 8.27
N LYS A 18 -42.96 -16.22 7.37
CA LYS A 18 -41.88 -15.92 6.44
C LYS A 18 -40.66 -15.67 7.31
N GLN A 19 -39.81 -16.68 7.50
CA GLN A 19 -38.42 -16.45 7.80
C GLN A 19 -37.91 -15.67 6.59
N GLY A 20 -37.96 -14.35 6.72
CA GLY A 20 -37.29 -13.45 5.81
C GLY A 20 -35.87 -13.97 5.73
N LYS A 21 -35.49 -14.47 4.55
CA LYS A 21 -34.08 -14.63 4.23
C LYS A 21 -33.48 -13.24 4.43
N ILE A 22 -32.85 -13.03 5.57
CA ILE A 22 -31.88 -11.95 5.72
C ILE A 22 -30.81 -12.35 4.70
N LYS A 23 -30.93 -11.83 3.48
CA LYS A 23 -29.80 -11.70 2.59
C LYS A 23 -28.81 -10.87 3.40
N LYS A 24 -27.84 -11.52 4.04
CA LYS A 24 -26.55 -10.89 4.24
C LYS A 24 -26.10 -10.57 2.82
N ASN A 25 -26.41 -9.37 2.36
CA ASN A 25 -25.53 -8.70 1.44
C ASN A 25 -24.21 -8.62 2.22
N GLN A 26 -23.38 -9.65 2.07
CA GLN A 26 -21.96 -9.38 1.97
C GLN A 26 -21.86 -8.53 0.71
N GLY A 27 -22.11 -7.24 0.86
CA GLY A 27 -21.59 -6.28 -0.08
C GLY A 27 -20.11 -6.57 -0.08
N SER A 28 -19.62 -7.10 -1.20
CA SER A 28 -18.20 -7.01 -1.52
C SER A 28 -17.87 -5.54 -1.32
N LEU A 29 -17.18 -5.23 -0.22
CA LEU A 29 -16.55 -3.93 -0.08
C LEU A 29 -15.62 -3.87 -1.28
N ILE A 30 -16.01 -3.07 -2.27
CA ILE A 30 -15.15 -2.78 -3.41
C ILE A 30 -13.94 -2.10 -2.78
N LYS A 31 -12.86 -2.86 -2.60
CA LYS A 31 -11.63 -2.32 -2.07
C LYS A 31 -11.06 -1.41 -3.16
N ASN A 32 -11.04 -0.12 -2.86
CA ASN A 32 -10.55 0.88 -3.79
C ASN A 32 -9.05 1.09 -3.57
N ASP A 33 -8.40 1.61 -4.59
CA ASP A 33 -7.03 2.09 -4.45
C ASP A 33 -6.98 3.23 -3.42
N THR A 34 -5.97 3.18 -2.56
CA THR A 34 -5.74 4.17 -1.49
C THR A 34 -4.33 4.71 -1.62
N ILE A 35 -4.19 6.04 -1.55
CA ILE A 35 -2.88 6.71 -1.52
C ILE A 35 -2.68 7.32 -0.13
N ILE A 36 -1.57 7.00 0.51
CA ILE A 36 -1.16 7.58 1.80
C ILE A 36 0.21 8.22 1.64
N TYR A 37 0.40 9.36 2.28
CA TYR A 37 1.67 10.07 2.37
C TYR A 37 2.23 9.92 3.78
N TYR A 38 3.53 9.67 3.86
CA TYR A 38 4.29 9.54 5.11
C TYR A 38 5.54 10.42 5.02
N ASP A 39 5.98 10.91 6.17
CA ASP A 39 7.26 11.60 6.31
C ASP A 39 8.21 10.73 7.13
N LEU A 40 9.44 10.54 6.64
CA LEU A 40 10.48 9.72 7.29
C LEU A 40 11.68 10.59 7.68
N GLU A 41 11.50 11.42 8.72
CA GLU A 41 12.51 12.39 9.20
C GLU A 41 13.86 11.77 9.59
N GLU A 42 13.89 10.45 9.81
CA GLU A 42 15.09 9.70 10.22
C GLU A 42 16.09 9.49 9.07
N ILE A 43 15.68 9.71 7.81
CA ILE A 43 16.49 9.44 6.61
C ILE A 43 17.29 10.67 6.17
N SER A 44 16.72 11.87 6.27
CA SER A 44 17.36 13.12 5.84
C SER A 44 16.93 14.30 6.70
N LEU A 45 17.89 15.20 6.99
CA LEU A 45 17.66 16.45 7.73
C LEU A 45 16.85 17.47 6.91
N GLU A 46 16.97 17.42 5.59
CA GLU A 46 16.21 18.25 4.65
C GLU A 46 14.82 17.68 4.36
N GLY A 47 14.57 16.44 4.80
CA GLY A 47 13.28 15.78 4.75
C GLY A 47 13.24 14.58 3.81
N THR A 48 12.30 13.68 4.09
CA THR A 48 12.01 12.53 3.24
C THR A 48 10.51 12.31 3.16
N GLU A 49 9.98 12.35 1.95
CA GLU A 49 8.55 12.17 1.66
C GLU A 49 8.33 10.81 1.03
N VAL A 50 7.32 10.07 1.50
CA VAL A 50 6.95 8.77 0.96
C VAL A 50 5.50 8.77 0.53
N LYS A 51 5.26 8.50 -0.74
CA LYS A 51 3.93 8.27 -1.30
C LYS A 51 3.72 6.78 -1.52
N VAL A 52 2.70 6.22 -0.87
CA VAL A 52 2.37 4.79 -0.98
C VAL A 52 1.01 4.61 -1.64
N LEU A 53 0.96 3.77 -2.66
CA LEU A 53 -0.26 3.28 -3.29
C LEU A 53 -0.55 1.88 -2.76
N TYR A 54 -1.76 1.73 -2.22
CA TYR A 54 -2.34 0.45 -1.85
C TYR A 54 -3.44 0.10 -2.83
N SER A 55 -3.47 -1.14 -3.28
CA SER A 55 -4.54 -1.73 -4.07
C SER A 55 -5.10 -2.93 -3.33
N ASN A 56 -6.42 -2.99 -3.16
CA ASN A 56 -7.06 -4.03 -2.35
C ASN A 56 -6.51 -4.14 -0.91
N ASP A 57 -6.19 -3.00 -0.31
CA ASP A 57 -5.54 -2.86 1.01
C ASP A 57 -4.15 -3.49 1.10
N THR A 58 -3.53 -3.85 -0.02
CA THR A 58 -2.15 -4.36 -0.07
C THR A 58 -1.26 -3.34 -0.74
N ILE A 59 -0.05 -3.14 -0.21
CA ILE A 59 0.92 -2.23 -0.80
C ILE A 59 1.24 -2.66 -2.23
N ASN A 60 1.18 -1.72 -3.16
CA ASN A 60 1.43 -1.96 -4.57
C ASN A 60 2.67 -1.21 -5.05
N LYS A 61 2.81 0.05 -4.65
CA LYS A 61 3.93 0.91 -5.03
C LYS A 61 4.25 1.90 -3.92
N ALA A 62 5.53 2.16 -3.69
CA ALA A 62 5.99 3.30 -2.90
C ALA A 62 6.96 4.14 -3.73
N THR A 63 6.87 5.46 -3.59
CA THR A 63 7.82 6.42 -4.12
C THR A 63 8.35 7.23 -2.95
N ILE A 64 9.66 7.15 -2.72
CA ILE A 64 10.40 7.85 -1.67
C ILE A 64 11.20 8.96 -2.34
N ASN A 65 11.04 10.19 -1.89
CA ASN A 65 11.88 11.31 -2.26
C ASN A 65 12.70 11.73 -1.04
N ILE A 66 14.02 11.62 -1.15
CA ILE A 66 14.96 12.03 -0.12
C ILE A 66 15.61 13.32 -0.60
N TYR A 67 15.37 14.42 0.11
CA TYR A 67 15.92 15.72 -0.23
C TYR A 67 17.28 15.93 0.43
N GLY A 68 18.15 16.70 -0.22
CA GLY A 68 19.42 17.12 0.34
C GLY A 68 19.84 18.48 -0.21
N GLU A 69 20.88 19.07 0.37
CA GLU A 69 21.32 20.43 -0.01
C GLU A 69 21.72 20.56 -1.49
N THR A 70 22.31 19.50 -2.07
CA THR A 70 22.88 19.50 -3.42
C THR A 70 22.09 18.67 -4.42
N GLY A 71 20.95 18.10 -4.02
CA GLY A 71 20.22 17.18 -4.88
C GLY A 71 19.03 16.50 -4.23
N GLN A 72 18.55 15.46 -4.90
CA GLN A 72 17.44 14.63 -4.44
C GLN A 72 17.66 13.20 -4.91
N ASN A 73 17.29 12.23 -4.10
CA ASN A 73 17.17 10.84 -4.51
C ASN A 73 15.69 10.45 -4.61
N GLU A 74 15.29 9.82 -5.72
CA GLU A 74 13.98 9.18 -5.87
C GLU A 74 14.19 7.66 -5.87
N ILE A 75 13.52 6.97 -4.96
CA ILE A 75 13.50 5.51 -4.89
C ILE A 75 12.06 5.04 -5.10
N ILE A 76 11.87 4.11 -6.03
CA ILE A 76 10.56 3.56 -6.35
C ILE A 76 10.57 2.07 -6.07
N TYR A 77 9.76 1.64 -5.11
CA TYR A 77 9.48 0.23 -4.84
C TYR A 77 8.19 -0.19 -5.53
N ILE A 78 8.26 -1.24 -6.33
CA ILE A 78 7.10 -1.87 -6.97
C ILE A 78 6.97 -3.28 -6.40
N PHE A 79 5.93 -3.48 -5.60
CA PHE A 79 5.69 -4.71 -4.86
C PHE A 79 4.99 -5.72 -5.75
N ASN A 80 5.66 -6.84 -6.00
CA ASN A 80 5.09 -8.03 -6.62
C ASN A 80 5.10 -9.16 -5.58
N ASN A 81 4.52 -10.32 -5.91
CA ASN A 81 4.31 -11.43 -4.97
C ASN A 81 5.48 -11.66 -4.01
N ASP A 82 6.64 -12.05 -4.55
CA ASP A 82 7.80 -12.46 -3.75
C ASP A 82 9.01 -11.52 -3.91
N ILE A 83 8.92 -10.56 -4.83
CA ILE A 83 10.01 -9.64 -5.17
C ILE A 83 9.53 -8.20 -5.20
N ILE A 84 10.46 -7.29 -4.92
CA ILE A 84 10.30 -5.86 -5.06
C ILE A 84 11.21 -5.42 -6.20
N ASN A 85 10.62 -4.86 -7.25
CA ASN A 85 11.41 -4.18 -8.28
C ASN A 85 11.73 -2.78 -7.77
N VAL A 86 13.00 -2.41 -7.80
CA VAL A 86 13.47 -1.10 -7.35
C VAL A 86 13.97 -0.28 -8.53
N GLU A 87 13.57 0.98 -8.59
CA GLU A 87 14.21 1.99 -9.42
C GLU A 87 14.77 3.09 -8.53
N GLU A 88 16.05 3.42 -8.71
CA GLU A 88 16.70 4.53 -8.00
C GLU A 88 17.17 5.57 -9.00
N LYS A 89 16.92 6.83 -8.69
CA LYS A 89 17.38 7.99 -9.46
C LYS A 89 18.04 8.98 -8.51
N VAL A 90 19.26 9.36 -8.85
CA VAL A 90 19.98 10.44 -8.16
C VAL A 90 19.90 11.68 -9.04
N TYR A 91 19.40 12.77 -8.47
CA TYR A 91 19.32 14.07 -9.10
C TYR A 91 20.28 15.03 -8.41
N GLN A 92 21.01 15.83 -9.19
CA GLN A 92 21.99 16.78 -8.67
C GLN A 92 21.81 18.16 -9.29
N TYR A 93 22.00 19.21 -8.50
CA TYR A 93 22.09 20.58 -9.01
C TYR A 93 23.50 20.87 -9.54
N GLU A 94 23.60 21.60 -10.65
CA GLU A 94 24.90 22.01 -11.21
C GLU A 94 25.65 23.01 -10.32
N GLU A 95 24.91 23.78 -9.53
CA GLU A 95 25.39 24.81 -8.61
C GLU A 95 24.61 24.71 -7.30
N PRO A 96 25.18 25.15 -6.16
CA PRO A 96 24.45 25.24 -4.90
C PRO A 96 23.12 25.98 -5.07
N ILE A 97 22.07 25.54 -4.38
CA ILE A 97 20.72 26.11 -4.51
C ILE A 97 20.78 27.60 -4.13
N ASN A 98 20.73 28.45 -5.15
CA ASN A 98 20.40 29.86 -5.00
C ASN A 98 18.95 30.03 -5.44
N VAL A 99 18.08 30.41 -4.50
CA VAL A 99 16.63 30.61 -4.68
C VAL A 99 16.23 31.51 -5.87
N SER A 100 17.20 32.17 -6.50
CA SER A 100 17.02 33.12 -7.61
C SER A 100 17.34 32.54 -8.99
N SER A 101 17.99 31.38 -9.11
CA SER A 101 18.65 30.97 -10.37
C SER A 101 17.80 30.10 -11.30
N GLY A 102 16.61 29.65 -10.87
CA GLY A 102 15.81 28.72 -11.68
C GLY A 102 16.54 27.39 -11.98
N ASN A 103 17.60 27.10 -11.22
CA ASN A 103 18.40 25.89 -11.37
C ASN A 103 17.53 24.66 -11.10
N LYS A 104 17.50 23.73 -12.06
CA LYS A 104 16.75 22.48 -11.94
C LYS A 104 17.75 21.35 -11.82
N PRO A 105 17.51 20.38 -10.93
CA PRO A 105 18.43 19.28 -10.80
C PRO A 105 18.34 18.39 -12.05
N HIS A 106 19.48 17.87 -12.49
CA HIS A 106 19.58 16.93 -13.61
C HIS A 106 19.77 15.51 -13.07
N LEU A 107 19.35 14.51 -13.86
CA LEU A 107 19.57 13.11 -13.52
C LEU A 107 21.07 12.80 -13.61
N LYS A 108 21.66 12.43 -12.49
CA LYS A 108 23.07 12.04 -12.36
C LYS A 108 23.26 10.55 -12.59
N SER A 109 22.44 9.73 -11.95
CA SER A 109 22.50 8.28 -12.08
C SER A 109 21.11 7.66 -12.02
N TYR A 110 21.00 6.48 -12.61
CA TYR A 110 19.80 5.66 -12.63
C TYR A 110 20.18 4.20 -12.57
N GLN A 111 19.56 3.46 -11.66
CA GLN A 111 19.76 2.02 -11.55
C GLN A 111 18.45 1.30 -11.27
N LYS A 112 18.43 0.01 -11.62
CA LYS A 112 17.30 -0.90 -11.45
C LYS A 112 17.81 -2.22 -10.92
N TYR A 113 17.17 -2.73 -9.89
CA TYR A 113 17.50 -4.02 -9.31
C TYR A 113 16.25 -4.67 -8.70
N THR A 114 16.40 -5.91 -8.27
CA THR A 114 15.37 -6.64 -7.53
C THR A 114 15.84 -6.93 -6.13
N MET A 115 14.93 -6.84 -5.17
CA MET A 115 15.17 -7.22 -3.78
C MET A 115 14.02 -8.06 -3.23
N ASN A 116 14.28 -8.87 -2.22
CA ASN A 116 13.24 -9.56 -1.47
C ASN A 116 12.67 -8.64 -0.36
N TYR A 117 11.65 -9.14 0.36
CA TYR A 117 11.00 -8.40 1.44
C TYR A 117 11.86 -8.31 2.71
N GLU A 118 12.96 -9.05 2.77
CA GLU A 118 13.97 -9.03 3.82
C GLU A 118 14.98 -7.90 3.64
N GLY A 119 15.07 -7.31 2.45
CA GLY A 119 16.06 -6.28 2.13
C GLY A 119 17.22 -6.77 1.26
N GLU A 120 17.27 -8.06 0.95
CA GLU A 120 18.39 -8.67 0.23
C GLU A 120 18.23 -8.48 -1.28
N ILE A 121 19.30 -8.05 -1.93
CA ILE A 121 19.32 -7.71 -3.35
C ILE A 121 19.74 -8.94 -4.15
N GLU A 122 18.93 -9.32 -5.14
CA GLU A 122 19.13 -10.56 -5.91
C GLU A 122 19.90 -10.34 -7.20
N ASN A 123 19.87 -9.13 -7.77
CA ASN A 123 20.52 -8.80 -9.04
C ASN A 123 21.03 -7.35 -9.04
N ASN A 124 22.23 -7.09 -8.52
CA ASN A 124 22.91 -5.80 -8.71
C ASN A 124 24.43 -6.00 -8.86
N ASP A 125 25.01 -5.40 -9.90
CA ASP A 125 26.45 -5.40 -10.18
C ASP A 125 27.13 -4.08 -9.70
N ASP A 126 26.36 -3.09 -9.23
CA ASP A 126 26.82 -1.77 -8.81
C ASP A 126 26.91 -1.63 -7.28
N GLU A 127 27.93 -0.92 -6.78
CA GLU A 127 28.31 -0.88 -5.36
C GLU A 127 27.56 0.17 -4.51
N GLU A 128 26.86 1.14 -5.11
CA GLU A 128 26.29 2.28 -4.37
C GLU A 128 24.76 2.31 -4.45
N ILE A 129 24.12 1.55 -3.56
CA ILE A 129 22.66 1.54 -3.36
C ILE A 129 22.28 2.46 -2.21
N ILE A 130 21.13 3.14 -2.32
CA ILE A 130 20.60 3.95 -1.23
C ILE A 130 19.78 3.06 -0.30
N ASP A 131 20.45 2.53 0.74
CA ASP A 131 19.82 1.61 1.69
C ASP A 131 18.95 2.35 2.73
N VAL A 132 17.66 2.44 2.44
CA VAL A 132 16.64 2.99 3.35
C VAL A 132 15.46 2.03 3.56
N PHE A 133 15.55 0.81 3.04
CA PHE A 133 14.42 -0.12 3.02
C PHE A 133 14.04 -0.59 4.43
N ASP A 134 15.03 -0.75 5.31
CA ASP A 134 14.81 -1.12 6.71
C ASP A 134 14.01 -0.09 7.47
N VAL A 135 14.33 1.19 7.29
CA VAL A 135 13.57 2.29 7.86
C VAL A 135 12.16 2.29 7.28
N PHE A 136 12.04 2.22 5.94
CA PHE A 136 10.77 2.17 5.24
C PHE A 136 9.84 1.06 5.78
N ARG A 137 10.29 -0.19 5.83
CA ARG A 137 9.46 -1.33 6.25
C ARG A 137 9.13 -1.32 7.74
N SER A 138 9.93 -0.64 8.56
CA SER A 138 9.65 -0.47 9.99
C SER A 138 8.50 0.51 10.27
N LYS A 139 8.23 1.44 9.35
CA LYS A 139 7.25 2.53 9.53
C LYS A 139 6.00 2.37 8.66
N ILE A 140 6.13 1.77 7.48
CA ILE A 140 5.07 1.73 6.48
C ILE A 140 4.44 0.33 6.45
N PRO A 141 3.13 0.20 6.75
CA PRO A 141 2.47 -1.09 6.74
C PRO A 141 2.30 -1.61 5.31
N PHE A 142 2.53 -2.90 5.09
CA PHE A 142 2.28 -3.53 3.78
C PHE A 142 0.79 -3.84 3.53
N TYR A 143 -0.04 -3.75 4.57
CA TYR A 143 -1.48 -3.99 4.49
C TYR A 143 -2.26 -2.95 5.28
N LEU A 144 -3.32 -2.40 4.69
CA LEU A 144 -4.30 -1.56 5.39
C LEU A 144 -5.33 -2.46 6.10
N LYS A 145 -5.69 -2.12 7.34
CA LYS A 145 -6.66 -2.87 8.16
C LYS A 145 -8.09 -2.41 7.93
#